data_AF-A0A2J0MN88-F1
#
_entry.id   AF-A0A2J0MN88-F1
#
_cell.length_a   1.000
_cell.length_b   1.000
_cell.length_c   1.000
_cell.angle_alpha   90.00
_cell.angle_beta   90.00
_cell.angle_gamma   90.00
#
_symmetry.space_group_name_H-M   'P 1'
#
loop_
_entity.id
_entity.type
_entity.pdbx_description
1 polymer ?
#
loop_
_entity_poly.entity_id
_entity_poly.type
_entity_poly.pdbx_seq_one_letter_code
_entity_poly.pdbx_strand_id
1 'polypeptide(L)'
;MPSSPKNSGHSLLITVIVRFFIFSLFILATPVKKAQALPPLFQNSIETVTINGQQYFVEYVPKEAIYPAFGYNGSGRAIIREDLPPRVKKFVKAHELYHLQDKATWGGWIGREIRANLVPGFKDPIGLIAAVWKTVTDPDRIGFYLKRTNEGR
;
A
#
# COMPACT_ATOMS: atom_id res chain seq x y z
N MET A 1 61.03 -57.44 22.38
CA MET A 1 59.90 -57.01 23.23
C MET A 1 58.81 -56.43 22.33
N PRO A 2 57.57 -56.92 22.37
CA PRO A 2 56.49 -56.40 21.53
C PRO A 2 55.88 -55.12 22.13
N SER A 3 55.77 -54.06 21.33
CA SER A 3 55.02 -52.85 21.69
C SER A 3 53.56 -52.97 21.23
N SER A 4 52.67 -52.74 22.20
CA SER A 4 51.22 -52.83 22.12
C SER A 4 50.59 -51.84 21.11
N PRO A 5 49.48 -52.19 20.42
CA PRO A 5 48.80 -51.29 19.50
C PRO A 5 48.00 -50.20 20.25
N LYS A 6 48.23 -48.93 19.90
CA LYS A 6 47.43 -47.80 20.42
C LYS A 6 46.14 -47.62 19.61
N ASN A 7 45.02 -47.77 20.31
CA ASN A 7 43.65 -47.47 19.93
C ASN A 7 43.48 -46.18 19.10
N SER A 8 42.97 -46.30 17.88
CA SER A 8 42.61 -45.21 16.95
C SER A 8 41.13 -44.76 17.04
N GLY A 9 40.38 -45.21 18.05
CA GLY A 9 38.93 -44.99 18.15
C GLY A 9 38.47 -43.65 18.76
N HIS A 10 39.35 -42.85 19.36
CA HIS A 10 38.93 -41.65 20.10
C HIS A 10 38.80 -40.37 19.27
N SER A 11 39.36 -40.32 18.06
CA SER A 11 39.34 -39.09 17.25
C SER A 11 38.01 -38.83 16.52
N LEU A 12 37.18 -39.86 16.28
CA LEU A 12 35.94 -39.70 15.52
C LEU A 12 34.75 -39.28 16.40
N LEU A 13 34.72 -39.71 17.66
CA LEU A 13 33.62 -39.46 18.59
C LEU A 13 33.60 -37.98 19.06
N ILE A 14 34.77 -37.39 19.26
CA ILE A 14 34.91 -35.99 19.72
C ILE A 14 34.46 -35.01 18.62
N THR A 15 34.73 -35.31 17.35
CA THR A 15 34.33 -34.44 16.23
C THR A 15 32.81 -34.41 16.00
N VAL A 16 32.10 -35.51 16.27
CA VAL A 16 30.63 -35.58 16.16
C VAL A 16 29.95 -34.82 17.31
N ILE A 17 30.48 -34.93 18.53
CA ILE A 17 29.92 -34.24 19.71
C ILE A 17 30.12 -32.72 19.62
N VAL A 18 31.28 -32.25 19.16
CA VAL A 18 31.54 -30.80 18.97
C VAL A 18 30.67 -30.20 17.86
N ARG A 19 30.36 -30.95 16.78
CA ARG A 19 29.45 -30.48 15.74
C ARG A 19 27.98 -30.43 16.17
N PHE A 20 27.53 -31.35 17.04
CA PHE A 20 26.17 -31.29 17.61
C PHE A 20 25.99 -30.12 18.59
N PHE A 21 27.00 -29.78 19.38
CA PHE A 21 26.91 -28.66 20.34
C PHE A 21 26.89 -27.27 19.66
N ILE A 22 27.59 -27.08 18.54
CA ILE A 22 27.57 -25.80 17.81
C ILE A 22 26.23 -25.59 17.08
N PHE A 23 25.59 -26.65 16.60
CA PHE A 23 24.26 -26.55 15.97
C PHE A 23 23.13 -26.29 16.98
N SER A 24 23.28 -26.80 18.22
CA SER A 24 22.30 -26.60 19.30
C SER A 24 22.33 -25.17 19.88
N LEU A 25 23.45 -24.45 19.74
CA LEU A 25 23.59 -23.09 20.25
C LEU A 25 23.03 -22.02 19.29
N PHE A 26 22.80 -22.37 18.02
CA PHE A 26 22.25 -21.45 17.00
C PHE A 26 20.72 -21.46 16.89
N ILE A 27 20.03 -22.42 17.53
CA ILE A 27 18.56 -22.52 17.49
C ILE A 27 17.88 -21.70 18.62
N LEU A 28 18.64 -21.17 19.59
CA LEU A 28 18.10 -20.39 20.72
C LEU A 28 18.21 -18.86 20.57
N ALA A 29 18.61 -18.36 19.40
CA ALA A 29 18.69 -16.92 19.12
C ALA A 29 17.90 -16.50 17.88
N THR A 30 16.79 -17.17 17.57
CA THR A 30 15.77 -16.52 16.74
C THR A 30 15.19 -15.37 17.55
N PRO A 31 15.24 -14.12 17.11
CA PRO A 31 14.47 -13.07 17.76
C PRO A 31 13.01 -13.56 17.75
N VAL A 32 12.43 -13.69 18.94
CA VAL A 32 10.98 -13.76 19.07
C VAL A 32 10.49 -12.55 18.31
N LYS A 33 9.88 -12.77 17.14
CA LYS A 33 9.13 -11.73 16.47
C LYS A 33 8.15 -11.28 17.54
N LYS A 34 8.36 -10.09 18.13
CA LYS A 34 7.32 -9.44 18.93
C LYS A 34 6.07 -9.61 18.07
N ALA A 35 5.07 -10.28 18.62
CA ALA A 35 3.75 -10.26 18.01
C ALA A 35 3.49 -8.78 17.75
N GLN A 36 3.53 -8.40 16.47
CA GLN A 36 3.12 -7.07 16.07
C GLN A 36 1.71 -7.00 16.62
N ALA A 37 1.48 -6.09 17.56
CA ALA A 37 0.13 -5.79 17.99
C ALA A 37 -0.67 -5.65 16.70
N LEU A 38 -1.75 -6.42 16.57
CA LEU A 38 -2.67 -6.25 15.46
C LEU A 38 -2.91 -4.74 15.35
N PRO A 39 -2.71 -4.13 14.17
CA PRO A 39 -3.02 -2.72 14.02
C PRO A 39 -4.45 -2.51 14.58
N PRO A 40 -4.72 -1.38 15.25
CA PRO A 40 -6.07 -1.09 15.69
C PRO A 40 -7.01 -1.38 14.52
N LEU A 41 -8.10 -2.12 14.76
CA LEU A 41 -9.10 -2.42 13.75
C LEU A 41 -9.46 -1.08 13.09
N PHE A 42 -8.90 -0.82 11.91
CA PHE A 42 -9.14 0.41 11.18
C PHE A 42 -10.60 0.34 10.79
N GLN A 43 -11.40 1.11 11.52
CA GLN A 43 -12.83 1.20 11.27
C GLN A 43 -12.97 2.11 10.06
N ASN A 44 -13.04 1.51 8.87
CA ASN A 44 -13.31 2.25 7.64
C ASN A 44 -14.54 3.12 7.88
N SER A 45 -14.38 4.44 7.76
CA SER A 45 -15.53 5.34 7.86
C SER A 45 -16.20 5.41 6.51
N ILE A 46 -17.50 5.14 6.47
CA ILE A 46 -18.33 5.30 5.28
C ILE A 46 -19.20 6.52 5.51
N GLU A 47 -19.15 7.46 4.58
CA GLU A 47 -20.07 8.59 4.52
C GLU A 47 -20.91 8.54 3.25
N THR A 48 -22.12 9.09 3.34
CA THR A 48 -23.01 9.25 2.18
C THR A 48 -22.97 10.70 1.73
N VAL A 49 -22.73 10.91 0.43
CA VAL A 49 -22.69 12.24 -0.19
C VAL A 49 -23.81 12.33 -1.22
N THR A 50 -24.65 13.35 -1.10
CA THR A 50 -25.72 13.63 -2.06
C THR A 50 -25.26 14.66 -3.08
N ILE A 51 -25.31 14.30 -4.36
CA ILE A 51 -24.99 15.20 -5.47
C ILE A 51 -26.12 15.13 -6.49
N ASN A 52 -26.75 16.27 -6.78
CA ASN A 52 -27.91 16.38 -7.67
C ASN A 52 -29.06 15.39 -7.33
N GLY A 53 -29.31 15.18 -6.03
CA GLY A 53 -30.34 14.26 -5.56
C GLY A 53 -29.97 12.77 -5.62
N GLN A 54 -28.81 12.42 -6.16
CA GLN A 54 -28.28 11.06 -6.15
C GLN A 54 -27.29 10.86 -5.00
N GLN A 55 -27.40 9.74 -4.29
CA GLN A 55 -26.50 9.37 -3.20
C GLN A 55 -25.31 8.57 -3.71
N TYR A 56 -24.13 8.90 -3.20
CA TYR A 56 -22.87 8.21 -3.45
C TYR A 56 -22.21 7.85 -2.12
N PHE A 57 -21.55 6.70 -2.07
CA PHE A 57 -20.82 6.26 -0.90
C PHE A 57 -19.35 6.64 -1.03
N VAL A 58 -18.78 7.18 0.05
CA VAL A 58 -17.36 7.45 0.17
C VAL A 58 -16.83 6.63 1.33
N GLU A 59 -15.86 5.76 1.05
CA GLU A 59 -15.21 4.90 2.04
C GLU A 59 -13.78 5.37 2.27
N TYR A 60 -13.43 5.66 3.52
CA TYR A 60 -12.06 5.96 3.91
C TYR A 60 -11.37 4.70 4.38
N VAL A 61 -10.24 4.38 3.75
CA VAL A 61 -9.48 3.16 3.98
C VAL A 61 -8.04 3.46 4.41
N PRO A 62 -7.40 2.57 5.19
CA PRO A 62 -6.01 2.73 5.58
C PRO A 62 -5.08 2.74 4.35
N LYS A 63 -3.89 3.33 4.52
CA LYS A 63 -2.90 3.49 3.44
C LYS A 63 -2.56 2.14 2.80
N GLU A 64 -2.37 1.13 3.62
CA GLU A 64 -1.94 -0.21 3.27
C GLU A 64 -2.91 -0.91 2.33
N ALA A 65 -4.19 -0.54 2.35
CA ALA A 65 -5.21 -1.18 1.52
C ALA A 65 -5.10 -0.77 0.03
N ILE A 66 -4.64 0.45 -0.26
CA ILE A 66 -4.74 1.03 -1.61
C ILE A 66 -3.46 1.69 -2.09
N TYR A 67 -2.38 1.64 -1.31
CA TYR A 67 -1.08 2.17 -1.72
C TYR A 67 -0.63 1.55 -3.06
N PRO A 68 -0.08 2.34 -4.00
CA PRO A 68 0.26 3.77 -3.93
C PRO A 68 -0.87 4.73 -4.35
N ALA A 69 -2.07 4.25 -4.64
CA ALA A 69 -3.20 5.12 -4.98
C ALA A 69 -3.57 6.06 -3.82
N PHE A 70 -4.22 7.18 -4.16
CA PHE A 70 -4.82 8.11 -3.19
C PHE A 70 -6.32 7.87 -3.07
N GLY A 71 -6.92 7.41 -4.16
CA GLY A 71 -8.28 6.93 -4.22
C GLY A 71 -8.48 6.15 -5.50
N TYR A 72 -9.65 5.53 -5.60
CA TYR A 72 -10.21 5.01 -6.82
C TYR A 72 -11.73 4.92 -6.68
N ASN A 73 -12.40 4.68 -7.79
CA ASN A 73 -13.84 4.48 -7.82
C ASN A 73 -14.17 3.11 -8.42
N GLY A 74 -15.27 2.53 -7.96
CA GLY A 74 -15.79 1.25 -8.44
C GLY A 74 -17.10 0.93 -7.77
N SER A 75 -17.98 0.16 -8.42
CA SER A 75 -19.24 -0.34 -7.83
C SER A 75 -20.10 0.75 -7.15
N GLY A 76 -20.15 1.95 -7.75
CA GLY A 76 -20.95 3.08 -7.25
C GLY A 76 -20.39 3.78 -6.00
N ARG A 77 -19.14 3.52 -5.64
CA ARG A 77 -18.49 4.05 -4.44
C ARG A 77 -17.12 4.64 -4.75
N ALA A 78 -16.75 5.68 -4.01
CA ALA A 78 -15.43 6.30 -4.04
C ALA A 78 -14.64 5.84 -2.82
N ILE A 79 -13.44 5.34 -3.04
CA ILE A 79 -12.56 4.83 -1.99
C ILE A 79 -11.39 5.79 -1.88
N ILE A 80 -11.10 6.25 -0.67
CA ILE A 80 -10.14 7.33 -0.40
C ILE A 80 -9.21 6.91 0.71
N ARG A 81 -7.93 7.21 0.55
CA ARG A 81 -6.94 6.95 1.59
C ARG A 81 -7.12 7.89 2.78
N GLU A 82 -7.22 7.32 3.98
CA GLU A 82 -7.49 8.08 5.20
C GLU A 82 -6.29 8.89 5.70
N ASP A 83 -5.05 8.47 5.43
CA ASP A 83 -3.83 9.16 5.89
C ASP A 83 -3.53 10.48 5.14
N LEU A 84 -4.30 10.81 4.11
CA LEU A 84 -4.03 11.98 3.27
C LEU A 84 -4.19 13.30 4.03
N PRO A 85 -3.32 14.31 3.75
CA PRO A 85 -3.52 15.65 4.26
C PRO A 85 -4.94 16.17 3.93
N PRO A 86 -5.62 16.91 4.83
CA PRO A 86 -7.03 17.26 4.66
C PRO A 86 -7.38 17.91 3.31
N ARG A 87 -6.51 18.81 2.81
CA ARG A 87 -6.70 19.46 1.50
C ARG A 87 -6.58 18.48 0.33
N VAL A 88 -5.59 17.59 0.38
CA VAL A 88 -5.40 16.53 -0.64
C VAL A 88 -6.56 15.56 -0.60
N LYS A 89 -6.95 15.09 0.59
CA LYS A 89 -8.08 14.17 0.79
C LYS A 89 -9.38 14.74 0.22
N LYS A 90 -9.67 16.02 0.51
CA LYS A 90 -10.85 16.71 -0.03
C LYS A 90 -10.84 16.76 -1.56
N PHE A 91 -9.69 17.07 -2.17
CA PHE A 91 -9.57 17.11 -3.62
C PHE A 91 -9.75 15.72 -4.24
N VAL A 92 -9.07 14.71 -3.69
CA VAL A 92 -9.19 13.31 -4.13
C VAL A 92 -10.63 12.83 -4.01
N LYS A 93 -11.34 13.17 -2.92
CA LYS A 93 -12.78 12.90 -2.79
C LYS A 93 -13.59 13.48 -3.95
N ALA A 94 -13.36 14.73 -4.28
CA ALA A 94 -14.08 15.39 -5.36
C ALA A 94 -13.74 14.78 -6.74
N HIS A 95 -12.48 14.40 -6.95
CA HIS A 95 -12.01 13.67 -8.14
C HIS A 95 -12.72 12.32 -8.30
N GLU A 96 -12.71 11.48 -7.27
CA GLU A 96 -13.35 10.16 -7.33
C GLU A 96 -14.87 10.24 -7.44
N LEU A 97 -15.50 11.18 -6.74
CA LEU A 97 -16.94 11.43 -6.89
C LEU A 97 -17.28 11.93 -8.29
N TYR A 98 -16.40 12.70 -8.94
CA TYR A 98 -16.61 13.12 -10.31
C TYR A 98 -16.60 11.91 -11.26
N HIS A 99 -15.68 10.95 -11.06
CA HIS A 99 -15.65 9.73 -11.86
C HIS A 99 -16.94 8.90 -11.80
N LEU A 100 -17.70 8.96 -10.70
CA LEU A 100 -19.00 8.30 -10.55
C LEU A 100 -20.14 9.05 -11.27
N GLN A 101 -19.95 10.33 -11.56
CA GLN A 101 -20.93 11.20 -12.22
C GLN A 101 -20.64 11.42 -13.70
N ASP A 102 -19.39 11.25 -14.13
CA ASP A 102 -18.98 11.53 -15.50
C ASP A 102 -19.60 10.51 -16.46
N LYS A 103 -20.52 11.01 -17.29
CA LYS A 103 -21.19 10.25 -18.36
C LYS A 103 -20.54 10.48 -19.72
N ALA A 104 -19.50 11.31 -19.81
CA ALA A 104 -18.83 11.59 -21.07
C ALA A 104 -18.02 10.39 -21.56
N THR A 105 -18.23 10.00 -22.81
CA THR A 105 -17.53 8.88 -23.45
C THR A 105 -16.34 9.33 -24.32
N TRP A 106 -16.18 10.64 -24.54
CA TRP A 106 -15.11 11.17 -25.38
C TRP A 106 -13.76 11.20 -24.66
N GLY A 107 -12.67 11.03 -25.42
CA GLY A 107 -11.29 11.07 -24.92
C GLY A 107 -10.85 9.80 -24.18
N GLY A 108 -11.68 8.75 -24.09
CA GLY A 108 -11.32 7.49 -23.44
C GLY A 108 -10.93 7.67 -21.97
N TRP A 109 -10.02 6.81 -21.49
CA TRP A 109 -9.54 6.86 -20.10
C TRP A 109 -8.76 8.16 -19.80
N ILE A 110 -7.94 8.64 -20.75
CA ILE A 110 -7.18 9.88 -20.61
C ILE A 110 -8.12 11.08 -20.44
N GLY A 111 -9.13 11.19 -21.31
CA GLY A 111 -10.12 12.25 -21.24
C GLY A 111 -10.89 12.24 -19.92
N ARG A 112 -11.22 11.05 -19.42
CA ARG A 112 -11.88 10.87 -18.12
C ARG A 112 -11.02 11.41 -16.97
N GLU A 113 -9.73 11.07 -16.93
CA GLU A 113 -8.79 11.57 -15.92
C GLU A 113 -8.57 13.09 -16.02
N ILE A 114 -8.48 13.63 -17.24
CA ILE A 114 -8.34 15.08 -17.45
C ILE A 114 -9.57 15.81 -16.87
N ARG A 115 -10.78 15.36 -17.20
CA ARG A 115 -12.01 15.98 -16.69
C ARG A 115 -12.14 15.84 -15.17
N ALA A 116 -11.80 14.68 -14.62
CA ALA A 116 -11.82 14.43 -13.17
C ALA A 116 -10.81 15.28 -12.39
N ASN A 117 -9.75 15.77 -13.04
CA ASN A 117 -8.85 16.76 -12.43
C ASN A 117 -9.34 18.19 -12.66
N LEU A 118 -9.79 18.53 -13.87
CA LEU A 118 -10.16 19.90 -14.23
C LEU A 118 -11.45 20.35 -13.57
N VAL A 119 -12.53 19.56 -13.62
CA VAL A 119 -13.84 20.01 -13.12
C VAL A 119 -13.81 20.25 -11.60
N PRO A 120 -13.28 19.33 -10.76
CA PRO A 120 -13.02 19.62 -9.36
C PRO A 120 -11.94 20.70 -9.17
N GLY A 121 -10.93 20.74 -10.03
CA GLY A 121 -9.83 21.71 -9.98
C GLY A 121 -10.30 23.15 -10.13
N PHE A 122 -11.28 23.43 -10.99
CA PHE A 122 -11.87 24.77 -11.11
C PHE A 122 -12.64 25.18 -9.85
N LYS A 123 -13.16 24.23 -9.07
CA LYS A 123 -13.87 24.50 -7.81
C LYS A 123 -12.93 24.60 -6.61
N ASP A 124 -11.81 23.87 -6.62
CA ASP A 124 -10.78 23.89 -5.56
C ASP A 124 -9.35 23.88 -6.16
N PRO A 125 -8.88 25.02 -6.72
CA PRO A 125 -7.56 25.10 -7.36
C PRO A 125 -6.41 24.80 -6.39
N ILE A 126 -6.55 25.22 -5.13
CA ILE A 126 -5.56 24.96 -4.08
C ILE A 126 -5.51 23.46 -3.77
N GLY A 127 -6.67 22.79 -3.72
CA GLY A 127 -6.75 21.34 -3.58
C GLY A 127 -6.04 20.59 -4.71
N LEU A 128 -6.23 21.02 -5.96
CA LEU A 128 -5.55 20.45 -7.12
C LEU A 128 -4.02 20.60 -6.99
N ILE A 129 -3.54 21.82 -6.71
CA ILE A 129 -2.10 22.07 -6.55
C ILE A 129 -1.53 21.22 -5.42
N ALA A 130 -2.22 21.11 -4.29
CA ALA A 130 -1.79 20.28 -3.17
C ALA A 130 -1.72 18.78 -3.55
N ALA A 131 -2.69 18.28 -4.33
CA ALA A 131 -2.70 16.89 -4.79
C ALA A 131 -1.59 16.59 -5.81
N VAL A 132 -1.32 17.54 -6.72
CA VAL A 132 -0.18 17.48 -7.65
C VAL A 132 1.12 17.47 -6.85
N TRP A 133 1.30 18.41 -5.93
CA TRP A 133 2.49 18.49 -5.08
C TRP A 133 2.74 17.20 -4.29
N LYS A 134 1.68 16.64 -3.67
CA LYS A 134 1.79 15.38 -2.94
C LYS A 134 2.09 14.18 -3.83
N THR A 135 1.72 14.23 -5.12
CA THR A 135 2.05 13.19 -6.11
C THR A 135 3.50 13.30 -6.58
N VAL A 136 3.99 14.50 -6.92
CA VAL A 136 5.37 14.69 -7.41
C VAL A 136 6.43 14.46 -6.32
N THR A 137 6.05 14.55 -5.05
CA THR A 137 6.90 14.26 -3.89
C THR A 137 6.85 12.80 -3.45
N ASP A 138 6.08 11.95 -4.15
CA ASP A 138 5.84 10.54 -3.79
C ASP A 138 6.34 9.64 -4.94
N PRO A 139 7.59 9.15 -4.88
CA PRO A 139 8.22 8.46 -6.00
C PRO A 139 7.49 7.17 -6.40
N ASP A 140 6.91 6.45 -5.44
CA ASP A 140 6.14 5.24 -5.69
C ASP A 140 4.89 5.53 -6.50
N ARG A 141 4.26 6.69 -6.30
CA ARG A 141 3.14 7.15 -7.13
C ARG A 141 3.55 7.48 -8.54
N ILE A 142 4.70 8.12 -8.72
CA ILE A 142 5.20 8.43 -10.06
C ILE A 142 5.41 7.12 -10.84
N GLY A 143 6.09 6.14 -10.23
CA GLY A 143 6.28 4.82 -10.83
C GLY A 143 4.96 4.11 -11.16
N PHE A 144 3.97 4.21 -10.26
CA PHE A 144 2.63 3.68 -10.49
C PHE A 144 1.93 4.29 -11.71
N TYR A 145 1.97 5.62 -11.87
CA TYR A 145 1.34 6.29 -13.01
C TYR A 145 2.07 6.00 -14.33
N LEU A 146 3.41 5.92 -14.31
CA LEU A 146 4.18 5.54 -15.49
C LEU A 146 3.84 4.13 -15.96
N LYS A 147 3.74 3.17 -15.02
CA LYS A 147 3.30 1.81 -15.33
C LYS A 147 1.90 1.78 -15.93
N ARG A 148 0.95 2.49 -15.32
CA ARG A 148 -0.44 2.60 -15.81
C ARG A 148 -0.55 3.18 -17.21
N THR A 149 0.21 4.24 -17.48
CA THR A 149 0.27 4.87 -18.81
C THR A 149 0.78 3.89 -19.86
N ASN A 150 1.82 3.11 -19.53
CA ASN A 150 2.36 2.07 -20.44
C ASN A 150 1.38 0.92 -20.67
N GLU A 151 0.53 0.61 -19.69
CA GLU A 151 -0.52 -0.41 -19.81
C GLU A 151 -1.81 0.12 -20.48
N GLY A 152 -1.89 1.43 -20.78
CA GLY A 152 -3.08 2.07 -21.35
C GLY A 152 -4.27 2.11 -20.39
N ARG A 153 -4.01 2.26 -19.08
CA ARG A 153 -5.01 2.19 -18.01
C ARG A 153 -5.03 3.40 -17.09
#